data_AF-A0A950UKA8-F1
#
_entry.id   AF-A0A950UKA8-F1
#
_cell.length_a   1.000
_cell.length_b   1.000
_cell.length_c   1.000
_cell.angle_alpha   90.00
_cell.angle_beta   90.00
_cell.angle_gamma   90.00
#
_symmetry.space_group_name_H-M   'P 1'
#
loop_
_entity.id
_entity.type
_entity.pdbx_description
1 polymer ?
#
loop_
_entity_poly.entity_id
_entity_poly.type
_entity_poly.pdbx_seq_one_letter_code
_entity_poly.pdbx_strand_id
1 'polypeptide(L)'
;MLSGFKQFLMRGNVVDLAVAVVIGAAFTGIVNSVVNGVINPVVGAFGTQDLATYKSCLKGPCTMAGGKVTHGVYILWGSVLSSALNFLITAAVVYFLMVMPMARFLARRAAKQKQAAGEQAATEAEDIVLLREIRDALIHQRAAATLIDQRGPSDGP
;
A
#
# COMPACT_ATOMS: atom_id res chain seq x y z
N MET A 1 -11.33 26.69 -25.62
CA MET A 1 -11.28 26.59 -24.14
C MET A 1 -11.79 25.23 -23.66
N LEU A 2 -13.05 24.87 -23.91
CA LEU A 2 -13.64 23.60 -23.45
C LEU A 2 -12.99 22.34 -24.04
N SER A 3 -12.54 22.38 -25.31
CA SER A 3 -11.81 21.27 -25.94
C SER A 3 -10.42 21.05 -25.32
N GLY A 4 -9.67 22.13 -25.07
CA GLY A 4 -8.37 22.07 -24.40
C GLY A 4 -8.47 21.61 -22.94
N PHE A 5 -9.55 21.98 -22.25
CA PHE A 5 -9.83 21.51 -20.89
C PHE A 5 -10.16 20.01 -20.87
N LYS A 6 -10.99 19.53 -21.80
CA LYS A 6 -11.24 18.09 -21.98
C LYS A 6 -9.94 17.34 -22.25
N GLN A 7 -9.08 17.85 -23.12
CA GLN A 7 -7.81 17.22 -23.49
C GLN A 7 -6.79 17.22 -22.34
N PHE A 8 -6.86 18.21 -21.44
CA PHE A 8 -6.12 18.22 -20.18
C PHE A 8 -6.65 17.20 -19.18
N LEU A 9 -7.96 17.08 -19.01
CA LEU A 9 -8.59 16.05 -18.18
C LEU A 9 -8.35 14.64 -18.70
N MET A 10 -8.28 14.44 -20.03
CA MET A 10 -7.99 13.12 -20.59
C MET A 10 -6.53 12.67 -20.39
N ARG A 11 -5.65 13.50 -19.79
CA ARG A 11 -4.37 13.00 -19.25
C ARG A 11 -4.68 12.21 -17.97
N GLY A 12 -4.69 10.88 -18.07
CA GLY A 12 -5.09 9.95 -16.99
C GLY A 12 -4.52 10.29 -15.61
N ASN A 13 -3.28 10.79 -15.54
CA ASN A 13 -2.64 11.24 -14.29
C ASN A 13 -3.43 12.32 -13.52
N VAL A 14 -4.15 13.22 -14.19
CA VAL A 14 -4.92 14.30 -13.54
C VAL A 14 -6.24 13.76 -12.98
N VAL A 15 -6.89 12.85 -13.69
CA VAL A 15 -8.15 12.24 -13.26
C VAL A 15 -7.92 11.36 -12.05
N ASP A 16 -6.87 10.53 -12.06
CA ASP A 16 -6.54 9.66 -10.94
C ASP A 16 -6.20 10.47 -9.68
N LEU A 17 -5.44 11.56 -9.83
CA LEU A 17 -5.14 12.48 -8.73
C LEU A 17 -6.40 13.16 -8.21
N ALA A 18 -7.27 13.66 -9.09
CA ALA A 18 -8.52 14.30 -8.69
C ALA A 18 -9.44 13.34 -7.92
N VAL A 19 -9.58 12.11 -8.40
CA VAL A 19 -10.36 11.05 -7.73
C VAL A 19 -9.77 10.74 -6.35
N ALA A 20 -8.44 10.60 -6.24
CA ALA A 20 -7.78 10.35 -4.96
C ALA A 20 -8.06 11.45 -3.93
N VAL A 21 -8.01 12.72 -4.33
CA VAL A 21 -8.28 13.86 -3.44
C VAL A 21 -9.74 13.89 -2.97
N VAL A 22 -10.70 13.68 -3.89
CA VAL A 22 -12.13 13.68 -3.56
C VAL A 22 -12.48 12.55 -2.58
N ILE A 23 -11.97 11.34 -2.84
CA ILE A 23 -12.18 10.19 -1.95
C ILE A 23 -11.53 10.45 -0.58
N GLY A 24 -10.31 10.98 -0.56
CA GLY A 24 -9.62 11.33 0.69
C GLY A 24 -10.40 12.33 1.55
N ALA A 25 -10.94 13.38 0.94
CA ALA A 25 -11.75 14.38 1.63
C ALA A 25 -13.06 13.79 2.19
N ALA A 26 -13.78 13.00 1.37
CA ALA A 26 -15.03 12.36 1.78
C ALA A 26 -14.81 11.38 2.95
N PHE A 27 -13.76 10.55 2.87
CA PHE A 27 -13.44 9.59 3.91
C PHE A 27 -13.05 10.26 5.23
N THR A 28 -12.25 11.33 5.17
CA THR A 28 -11.92 12.13 6.35
C THR A 28 -13.18 12.68 7.02
N GLY A 29 -14.18 13.11 6.24
CA GLY A 29 -15.49 13.52 6.76
C GLY A 29 -16.21 12.41 7.53
N ILE A 30 -16.20 11.18 7.03
CA ILE A 30 -16.81 10.01 7.72
C ILE A 30 -16.10 9.75 9.05
N VAL A 31 -14.77 9.72 9.05
CA VAL A 31 -14.00 9.46 10.28
C VAL A 31 -14.23 10.56 11.31
N ASN A 32 -14.19 11.83 10.89
CA ASN A 32 -14.48 12.97 11.76
C ASN A 32 -15.88 12.87 12.38
N SER A 33 -16.89 12.45 11.61
CA SER A 33 -18.25 12.26 12.12
C SER A 33 -18.31 11.19 13.21
N VAL A 34 -17.61 10.07 13.03
CA VAL A 34 -17.54 9.00 14.04
C VAL A 34 -16.78 9.46 15.29
N VAL A 35 -15.66 10.16 15.12
CA VAL A 35 -14.89 10.67 16.26
C VAL A 35 -15.71 11.70 17.03
N ASN A 36 -16.29 12.68 16.35
CA ASN A 36 -17.06 13.73 17.01
C ASN A 36 -18.39 13.22 17.57
N GLY A 37 -19.04 12.26 16.91
CA GLY A 37 -20.36 11.75 17.27
C GLY A 37 -20.35 10.60 18.29
N VAL A 38 -19.28 9.81 18.36
CA VAL A 38 -19.21 8.62 19.22
C VAL A 38 -18.04 8.70 20.18
N ILE A 39 -16.83 8.98 19.69
CA ILE A 39 -15.63 8.95 20.52
C ILE A 39 -15.57 10.14 21.49
N ASN A 40 -15.80 11.36 21.02
CA ASN A 40 -15.75 12.56 21.87
C ASN A 40 -16.77 12.51 23.01
N PRO A 41 -18.04 12.10 22.82
CA PRO A 41 -18.98 11.91 23.92
C PRO A 41 -18.55 10.82 24.89
N VAL A 42 -18.00 9.70 24.41
CA VAL A 42 -17.53 8.60 25.26
C VAL A 42 -16.33 9.04 26.10
N VAL A 43 -15.33 9.66 25.48
CA VAL A 43 -14.15 10.21 26.18
C VAL A 43 -14.57 11.34 27.13
N GLY A 44 -15.54 12.17 26.74
CA GLY A 44 -16.10 13.23 27.58
C GLY A 44 -17.02 12.74 28.70
N ALA A 45 -17.48 11.48 28.65
CA ALA A 45 -18.23 10.83 29.72
C ALA A 45 -17.31 10.14 30.74
N PHE A 46 -16.17 9.60 30.28
CA PHE A 46 -15.16 8.96 31.15
C PHE A 46 -14.08 9.93 31.65
N GLY A 47 -13.84 11.05 30.97
CA GLY A 47 -13.00 12.18 31.42
C GLY A 47 -13.86 13.38 31.79
N THR A 48 -13.35 14.32 32.60
CA THR A 48 -14.15 15.48 33.02
C THR A 48 -14.57 16.32 31.81
N GLN A 49 -15.89 16.33 31.57
CA GLN A 49 -16.69 17.20 30.71
C GLN A 49 -15.91 17.91 29.59
N ASP A 50 -15.86 17.23 28.46
CA ASP A 50 -15.46 17.74 27.14
C ASP A 50 -14.00 18.21 27.03
N LEU A 51 -13.16 17.38 26.41
CA LEU A 51 -11.76 17.68 26.17
C LEU A 51 -11.57 19.03 25.45
N ALA A 52 -12.50 19.46 24.59
CA ALA A 52 -12.40 20.75 23.91
C ALA A 52 -12.57 21.96 24.85
N THR A 53 -13.11 21.75 26.05
CA THR A 53 -13.53 22.80 26.98
C THR A 53 -12.45 23.13 28.02
N TYR A 54 -11.36 22.37 28.06
CA TYR A 54 -10.22 22.74 28.90
C TYR A 54 -9.53 23.99 28.36
N LYS A 55 -9.65 25.07 29.15
CA LYS A 55 -9.07 26.37 28.87
C LYS A 55 -8.28 26.80 30.09
N SER A 56 -7.02 27.17 29.89
CA SER A 56 -6.20 27.79 30.93
C SER A 56 -6.14 29.30 30.69
N CYS A 57 -6.41 30.10 31.72
CA CYS A 57 -6.30 31.55 31.65
C CYS A 57 -4.85 31.97 31.81
N LEU A 58 -4.27 32.58 30.78
CA LEU A 58 -2.85 32.97 30.79
C LEU A 58 -2.62 34.35 31.39
N LYS A 59 -3.57 35.29 31.23
CA LYS A 59 -3.46 36.65 31.79
C LYS A 59 -4.80 37.41 31.79
N GLY A 60 -5.10 38.08 32.91
CA GLY A 60 -6.26 38.96 33.11
C GLY A 60 -7.48 38.28 33.75
N PRO A 61 -8.51 39.04 34.16
CA PRO A 61 -9.77 38.45 34.62
C PRO A 61 -10.43 37.73 33.44
N CYS A 62 -10.29 36.41 33.44
CA CYS A 62 -10.86 35.56 32.42
C CYS A 62 -12.37 35.43 32.62
N THR A 63 -13.11 36.25 31.88
CA THR A 63 -14.56 36.14 31.74
C THR A 63 -14.91 35.62 30.35
N MET A 64 -15.85 34.68 30.30
CA MET A 64 -16.44 34.15 29.07
C MET A 64 -17.94 34.45 29.13
N ALA A 65 -18.46 35.16 28.12
CA ALA A 65 -19.90 35.31 27.93
C ALA A 65 -20.29 34.68 26.59
N GLY A 66 -21.23 33.74 26.60
CA GLY A 66 -21.77 33.12 25.37
C GLY A 66 -20.75 32.34 24.53
N GLY A 67 -19.72 31.74 25.14
CA GLY A 67 -18.72 30.95 24.43
C GLY A 67 -17.64 31.75 23.70
N LYS A 68 -17.68 33.09 23.77
CA LYS A 68 -16.64 33.97 23.23
C LYS A 68 -15.80 34.58 24.36
N VAL A 69 -14.50 34.67 24.11
CA VAL A 69 -13.53 35.32 24.99
C VAL A 69 -13.84 36.82 24.99
N THR A 70 -14.43 37.32 26.07
CA THR A 70 -14.72 38.75 26.23
C THR A 70 -13.56 39.50 26.87
N HIS A 71 -12.85 38.85 27.81
CA HIS A 71 -11.64 39.39 28.43
C HIS A 71 -10.62 38.29 28.74
N GLY A 72 -9.33 38.57 28.51
CA GLY A 72 -8.20 37.69 28.82
C GLY A 72 -7.67 36.87 27.64
N VAL A 73 -6.49 36.26 27.80
CA VAL A 73 -5.89 35.33 26.82
C VAL A 73 -6.09 33.90 27.33
N TYR A 74 -6.84 33.08 26.59
CA TYR A 74 -7.10 31.68 26.93
C TYR A 74 -6.21 30.76 26.08
N ILE A 75 -5.55 29.79 26.73
CA ILE A 75 -4.96 28.64 26.04
C ILE A 75 -6.01 27.53 26.03
N LEU A 76 -6.57 27.26 24.84
CA LEU A 76 -7.49 26.16 24.59
C LEU A 76 -6.69 24.89 24.24
N TRP A 77 -5.94 24.36 25.20
CA TRP A 77 -5.16 23.12 25.01
C TRP A 77 -6.07 21.91 24.78
N GLY A 78 -7.32 22.02 25.22
CA GLY A 78 -8.34 21.02 25.04
C GLY A 78 -8.69 20.68 23.59
N SER A 79 -8.83 21.70 22.73
CA SER A 79 -9.15 21.50 21.31
C SER A 79 -7.99 20.88 20.53
N VAL A 80 -6.76 21.16 20.95
CA VAL A 80 -5.54 20.56 20.40
C VAL A 80 -5.49 19.07 20.75
N LEU A 81 -5.78 18.70 22.00
CA LEU A 81 -5.84 17.31 22.42
C LEU A 81 -6.94 16.53 21.68
N SER A 82 -8.12 17.12 21.52
CA SER A 82 -9.21 16.52 20.73
C SER A 82 -8.80 16.32 19.27
N SER A 83 -8.13 17.31 18.67
CA SER A 83 -7.66 17.22 17.28
C SER A 83 -6.53 16.19 17.12
N ALA A 84 -5.63 16.07 18.10
CA ALA A 84 -4.61 15.04 18.13
C ALA A 84 -5.20 13.62 18.25
N LEU A 85 -6.23 13.46 19.09
CA LEU A 85 -6.95 12.20 19.24
C LEU A 85 -7.67 11.81 17.93
N ASN A 86 -8.32 12.78 17.28
CA ASN A 86 -8.96 12.57 15.99
C ASN A 86 -7.95 12.17 14.91
N PHE A 87 -6.79 12.83 14.86
CA PHE A 87 -5.70 12.45 13.96
C PHE A 87 -5.23 11.02 14.22
N LEU A 88 -5.02 10.64 15.47
CA LEU A 88 -4.56 9.30 15.84
C LEU A 88 -5.58 8.21 15.44
N ILE A 89 -6.87 8.46 15.66
CA ILE A 89 -7.94 7.53 15.26
C ILE A 89 -8.02 7.42 13.74
N THR A 90 -7.97 8.55 13.03
CA THR A 90 -7.98 8.57 11.57
C THR A 90 -6.79 7.80 11.00
N ALA A 91 -5.59 8.03 11.54
CA ALA A 91 -4.40 7.30 11.16
C ALA A 91 -4.53 5.79 11.43
N ALA A 92 -5.06 5.41 12.59
CA ALA A 92 -5.29 4.01 12.94
C ALA A 92 -6.27 3.32 11.99
N VAL A 93 -7.39 3.97 11.67
CA VAL A 93 -8.40 3.45 10.75
C VAL A 93 -7.82 3.29 9.34
N VAL A 94 -7.14 4.32 8.82
CA VAL A 94 -6.48 4.26 7.49
C VAL A 94 -5.42 3.16 7.45
N TYR A 95 -4.62 3.05 8.50
CA TYR A 95 -3.59 2.01 8.59
C TYR A 95 -4.20 0.61 8.61
N PHE A 96 -5.23 0.38 9.43
CA PHE A 96 -5.81 -0.95 9.59
C PHE A 96 -6.68 -1.38 8.40
N LEU A 97 -7.46 -0.47 7.81
CA LEU A 97 -8.38 -0.78 6.71
C LEU A 97 -7.76 -0.66 5.32
N MET A 98 -6.73 0.17 5.13
CA MET A 98 -6.10 0.36 3.83
C MET A 98 -4.69 -0.21 3.78
N VAL A 99 -3.80 0.24 4.68
CA VAL A 99 -2.37 -0.09 4.60
C VAL A 99 -2.13 -1.56 4.91
N MET A 100 -2.71 -2.09 5.99
CA MET A 100 -2.52 -3.49 6.39
C MET A 100 -3.02 -4.51 5.35
N PRO A 101 -4.24 -4.42 4.79
CA PRO A 101 -4.67 -5.35 3.75
C PRO A 101 -3.90 -5.18 2.46
N MET A 102 -3.54 -3.95 2.08
CA MET A 102 -2.71 -3.70 0.91
C MET A 102 -1.32 -4.30 1.09
N ALA A 103 -0.68 -4.11 2.24
CA ALA A 103 0.61 -4.73 2.58
C ALA A 103 0.52 -6.27 2.58
N ARG A 104 -0.54 -6.85 3.15
CA ARG A 104 -0.78 -8.31 3.08
C ARG A 104 -0.98 -8.80 1.65
N PHE A 105 -1.70 -8.05 0.82
CA PHE A 105 -1.95 -8.41 -0.57
C PHE A 105 -0.68 -8.34 -1.43
N LEU A 106 0.12 -7.28 -1.28
CA LEU A 106 1.43 -7.17 -1.93
C LEU A 106 2.37 -8.27 -1.47
N ALA A 107 2.43 -8.58 -0.18
CA ALA A 107 3.24 -9.67 0.35
C ALA A 107 2.83 -11.03 -0.25
N ARG A 108 1.52 -11.29 -0.39
CA ARG A 108 1.00 -12.50 -1.04
C ARG A 108 1.35 -12.57 -2.54
N ARG A 109 1.28 -11.43 -3.25
CA ARG A 109 1.69 -11.38 -4.67
C ARG A 109 3.19 -11.58 -4.86
N ALA A 110 4.01 -10.96 -4.02
CA ALA A 110 5.46 -11.13 -4.03
C ALA A 110 5.87 -12.57 -3.71
N ALA A 111 5.18 -13.24 -2.78
CA ALA A 111 5.39 -14.65 -2.49
C ALA A 111 5.05 -15.54 -3.70
N LYS A 112 3.92 -15.30 -4.36
CA LYS A 112 3.54 -16.03 -5.59
C LYS A 112 4.50 -15.79 -6.75
N GLN A 113 5.02 -14.58 -6.91
CA GLN A 113 6.01 -14.27 -7.95
C GLN A 113 7.37 -14.92 -7.66
N LYS A 114 7.80 -14.98 -6.40
CA LYS A 114 9.02 -15.71 -6.01
C LYS A 114 8.88 -17.22 -6.21
N GLN A 115 7.71 -17.78 -5.92
CA GLN A 115 7.41 -19.19 -6.20
C GLN A 115 7.42 -19.48 -7.70
N ALA A 116 6.74 -18.66 -8.50
CA ALA A 116 6.74 -18.80 -9.96
C ALA A 116 8.14 -18.66 -10.57
N ALA A 117 8.95 -17.73 -10.08
CA ALA A 117 10.34 -17.57 -10.53
C ALA A 117 11.24 -18.73 -10.10
N GLY A 118 11.03 -19.28 -8.90
CA GLY A 118 11.75 -20.47 -8.44
C GLY A 118 11.38 -21.74 -9.20
N GLU A 119 10.10 -21.88 -9.57
CA GLU A 119 9.58 -23.00 -10.36
C GLU A 119 10.05 -22.90 -11.82
N GLN A 120 10.05 -21.71 -12.40
CA GLN A 120 10.65 -21.44 -13.72
C GLN A 120 12.15 -21.73 -13.75
N ALA A 121 12.90 -21.31 -12.73
CA ALA A 121 14.33 -21.59 -12.62
C ALA A 121 14.61 -23.10 -12.45
N ALA A 122 13.72 -23.84 -11.77
CA ALA A 122 13.82 -25.29 -11.64
C ALA A 122 13.55 -26.01 -12.96
N THR A 123 12.51 -25.60 -13.70
CA THR A 123 12.21 -26.17 -15.04
C THR A 123 13.31 -25.86 -16.05
N GLU A 124 13.87 -24.64 -16.04
CA GLU A 124 14.99 -24.29 -16.92
C GLU A 124 16.24 -25.13 -16.61
N ALA A 125 16.51 -25.41 -15.33
CA ALA A 125 17.62 -26.27 -14.93
C ALA A 125 17.42 -27.72 -15.40
N GLU A 126 16.21 -28.28 -15.26
CA GLU A 126 15.88 -29.62 -15.79
C GLU A 126 16.00 -29.67 -17.31
N ASP A 127 15.50 -28.68 -18.04
CA ASP A 127 15.62 -28.59 -19.50
C ASP A 127 17.08 -28.55 -19.94
N ILE A 128 17.94 -27.78 -19.25
CA ILE A 128 19.38 -27.73 -19.54
C ILE A 128 20.06 -29.08 -19.30
N VAL A 129 19.65 -29.82 -18.25
CA VAL A 129 20.16 -31.17 -17.97
C VAL A 129 19.74 -32.14 -19.08
N LEU A 130 18.46 -32.15 -19.45
CA LEU A 130 17.94 -32.99 -20.53
C LEU A 130 18.62 -32.69 -21.87
N LEU A 131 18.86 -31.41 -22.19
CA LEU A 131 19.56 -31.03 -23.42
C LEU A 131 21.02 -31.49 -23.43
N ARG A 132 21.70 -31.54 -22.27
CA ARG A 132 23.05 -32.14 -22.15
C ARG A 132 23.02 -33.63 -22.40
N GLU A 133 22.08 -34.35 -21.80
CA GLU A 133 21.93 -35.80 -21.99
C GLU A 133 21.64 -36.16 -23.46
N ILE A 134 20.75 -35.41 -24.11
CA ILE A 134 20.44 -35.59 -25.55
C ILE A 134 21.69 -35.33 -26.40
N ARG A 135 22.46 -34.27 -26.11
CA ARG A 135 23.71 -33.97 -26.84
C ARG A 135 24.69 -35.14 -26.72
N ASP A 136 24.89 -35.65 -25.52
CA ASP A 136 25.85 -36.73 -25.27
C ASP A 136 25.39 -38.03 -25.93
N ALA A 137 24.08 -38.34 -25.92
CA ALA A 137 23.49 -39.46 -26.65
C ALA A 137 23.69 -39.33 -28.18
N LEU A 138 23.53 -38.13 -28.75
CA LEU A 138 23.77 -37.88 -30.17
C LEU A 138 25.25 -38.02 -30.56
N ILE A 139 26.17 -37.58 -29.70
CA ILE A 139 27.61 -37.78 -29.91
C ILE A 139 27.93 -39.28 -29.91
N HIS A 140 27.37 -40.05 -28.97
CA HIS A 140 27.54 -41.50 -28.93
C HIS A 140 26.99 -42.19 -30.18
N GLN A 141 25.80 -41.81 -30.66
CA GLN A 141 25.24 -42.35 -31.91
C GLN A 141 26.10 -42.01 -33.13
N ARG A 142 26.60 -40.76 -33.21
CA ARG A 142 27.47 -40.33 -34.30
C ARG A 142 28.80 -41.09 -34.29
N ALA A 143 29.42 -41.25 -33.12
CA ALA A 143 30.65 -42.03 -32.97
C ALA A 143 30.43 -43.50 -33.37
N ALA A 144 29.34 -44.12 -32.92
CA ALA A 144 28.98 -45.49 -33.30
C ALA A 144 28.76 -45.64 -34.82
N ALA A 145 28.07 -44.69 -35.46
CA ALA A 145 27.89 -44.68 -36.91
C ALA A 145 29.22 -44.56 -37.67
N THR A 146 30.16 -43.75 -37.15
CA THR A 146 31.49 -43.57 -37.77
C THR A 146 32.35 -44.84 -37.65
N LEU A 147 32.21 -45.59 -36.55
CA LEU A 147 32.90 -46.87 -36.36
C LEU A 147 32.36 -47.99 -37.25
N ILE A 148 31.07 -47.95 -37.61
CA ILE A 148 30.47 -48.90 -38.56
C ILE A 148 30.96 -48.62 -39.98
N ASP A 149 31.09 -47.35 -40.36
CA ASP A 149 31.61 -46.92 -41.67
C ASP A 149 33.08 -47.36 -41.89
N GLN A 150 33.92 -47.29 -40.84
CA GLN A 150 35.31 -47.76 -40.91
C GLN A 150 35.48 -49.30 -40.92
N ARG A 151 34.42 -50.08 -40.67
CA ARG A 151 34.41 -51.54 -40.87
C ARG A 151 33.90 -51.96 -42.26
N GLY A 152 33.64 -51.00 -43.16
CA GLY A 152 33.41 -51.27 -44.58
C GLY A 152 34.61 -51.99 -45.23
N PRO A 153 34.39 -52.86 -46.22
CA PRO A 153 35.16 -54.09 -46.42
C PRO A 153 36.62 -53.82 -46.82
N SER A 154 37.54 -54.15 -45.91
CA SER A 154 38.94 -54.39 -46.21
C SER A 154 39.16 -55.89 -46.47
N ASP A 155 38.52 -56.42 -47.51
CA ASP A 155 38.90 -57.71 -48.11
C ASP A 155 39.08 -57.47 -49.61
N GLY A 156 40.30 -57.05 -49.97
CA GLY A 156 40.90 -57.47 -51.25
C GLY A 156 41.66 -58.78 -51.02
N PRO A 157 42.05 -59.54 -52.06
CA PRO A 157 42.28 -59.12 -53.45
C PRO A 157 41.26 -59.63 -54.48
#